data_AF-A0A538CIY6-F1
#
_entry.id   AF-A0A538CIY6-F1
#
_cell.length_a   1.000
_cell.length_b   1.000
_cell.length_c   1.000
_cell.angle_alpha   90.00
_cell.angle_beta   90.00
_cell.angle_gamma   90.00
#
_symmetry.space_group_name_H-M   'P 1'
#
loop_
_entity.id
_entity.type
_entity.pdbx_description
1 polymer ?
#
loop_
_entity_poly.entity_id
_entity_poly.type
_entity_poly.pdbx_seq_one_letter_code
_entity_poly.pdbx_strand_id
1 'polypeptide(L)'
;NAVRTDTLSVISTDHCAFRWDGQKTMGRDDFSKIPNGGPGLENRLQMIHEFGVRAGRISLNRMVELLCTNPAKLFGLYPRKGTIAVGSDADIVVFDPEKTLTITAAGQHSKTDYNLYEGTRVTGSPELVLLRGHVLVEGDELVAEPGIGRFVARAKFGQELKPERATAAV
;
A
#
# COMPACT_ATOMS: atom_id res chain seq x y z
N ASN A 1 19.93 -7.80 -1.01
CA ASN A 1 20.58 -7.33 0.24
C ASN A 1 20.28 -5.87 0.60
N ALA A 2 20.23 -4.93 -0.35
CA ALA A 2 20.06 -3.49 -0.08
C ALA A 2 18.87 -3.12 0.84
N VAL A 3 17.71 -3.78 0.68
CA VAL A 3 16.53 -3.57 1.55
C VAL A 3 16.79 -3.99 3.01
N ARG A 4 17.52 -5.09 3.20
CA ARG A 4 17.88 -5.64 4.51
C ARG A 4 18.93 -4.79 5.22
N THR A 5 19.86 -4.19 4.47
CA THR A 5 20.97 -3.39 4.99
C THR A 5 20.68 -1.90 5.04
N ASP A 6 19.41 -1.50 4.91
CA ASP A 6 18.95 -0.10 4.91
C ASP A 6 19.58 0.82 3.84
N THR A 7 20.18 0.24 2.82
CA THR A 7 20.60 0.98 1.61
C THR A 7 19.38 1.43 0.81
N LEU A 8 18.27 0.69 0.89
CA LEU A 8 16.95 1.10 0.41
C LEU A 8 16.02 1.28 1.61
N SER A 9 15.43 2.46 1.74
CA SER A 9 14.66 2.86 2.92
C SER A 9 13.14 2.83 2.72
N VAL A 10 12.66 2.71 1.48
CA VAL A 10 11.23 2.71 1.13
C VAL A 10 10.95 1.73 -0.01
N ILE A 11 9.80 1.06 0.04
CA ILE A 11 9.26 0.27 -1.08
C ILE A 11 7.90 0.86 -1.50
N SER A 12 7.80 1.25 -2.77
CA SER A 12 6.57 1.71 -3.41
C SER A 12 6.20 0.78 -4.57
N THR A 13 5.07 1.04 -5.23
CA THR A 13 4.55 0.21 -6.32
C THR A 13 4.78 0.79 -7.71
N ASP A 14 4.98 2.10 -7.80
CA ASP A 14 4.90 2.83 -9.07
C ASP A 14 3.63 2.47 -9.86
N HIS A 15 2.52 2.31 -9.13
CA HIS A 15 1.26 1.87 -9.72
C HIS A 15 0.79 2.88 -10.77
N CYS A 16 0.85 2.44 -12.03
CA CYS A 16 0.47 3.19 -13.21
C CYS A 16 -0.11 2.18 -14.20
N ALA A 17 -1.35 1.75 -13.93
CA ALA A 17 -1.96 0.63 -14.63
C ALA A 17 -2.64 1.08 -15.93
N PHE A 18 -2.34 0.35 -17.00
CA PHE A 18 -3.03 0.40 -18.28
C PHE A 18 -3.56 -0.99 -18.56
N ARG A 19 -4.77 -1.12 -19.08
CA ARG A 19 -5.31 -2.40 -19.55
C ARG A 19 -4.38 -3.01 -20.60
N TRP A 20 -4.26 -4.33 -20.58
CA TRP A 20 -3.50 -5.06 -21.57
C TRP A 20 -4.09 -4.82 -22.96
N ASP A 21 -5.36 -5.20 -23.11
CA ASP A 21 -6.10 -5.03 -24.35
C ASP A 21 -6.49 -3.57 -24.54
N GLY A 22 -6.15 -3.04 -25.70
CA GLY A 22 -6.53 -1.69 -26.13
C GLY A 22 -5.62 -0.57 -25.63
N GLN A 23 -4.85 -0.76 -24.54
CA GLN A 23 -3.87 0.24 -24.10
C GLN A 23 -2.43 -0.24 -24.23
N LYS A 24 -2.04 -1.37 -23.61
CA LYS A 24 -0.68 -1.91 -23.80
C LYS A 24 -0.44 -2.36 -25.23
N THR A 25 -1.44 -3.00 -25.85
CA THR A 25 -1.35 -3.50 -27.24
C THR A 25 -1.28 -2.40 -28.29
N MET A 26 -1.46 -1.11 -27.95
CA MET A 26 -1.25 0.00 -28.90
C MET A 26 0.17 0.03 -29.47
N GLY A 27 1.16 -0.39 -28.68
CA GLY A 27 2.55 -0.49 -29.10
C GLY A 27 2.98 -1.89 -29.52
N ARG A 28 2.05 -2.76 -29.96
CA ARG A 28 2.36 -4.15 -30.36
C ARG A 28 3.50 -4.25 -31.38
N ASP A 29 3.54 -3.32 -32.33
CA ASP A 29 4.53 -3.29 -33.41
C ASP A 29 5.67 -2.28 -33.16
N ASP A 30 5.60 -1.51 -32.06
CA ASP A 30 6.57 -0.49 -31.69
C ASP A 30 6.56 -0.28 -30.18
N PHE A 31 7.55 -0.86 -29.49
CA PHE A 31 7.61 -0.84 -28.03
C PHE A 31 7.66 0.58 -27.45
N SER A 32 8.16 1.57 -28.22
CA SER A 32 8.24 2.96 -27.76
C SER A 32 6.87 3.61 -27.57
N LYS A 33 5.81 3.00 -28.14
CA LYS A 33 4.42 3.44 -28.04
C LYS A 33 3.63 2.71 -26.96
N ILE A 34 4.22 1.72 -26.28
CA ILE A 34 3.56 1.04 -25.17
C ILE A 34 3.54 2.02 -23.98
N PRO A 35 2.37 2.35 -23.41
CA PRO A 35 2.33 3.21 -22.24
C PRO A 35 3.04 2.53 -21.06
N ASN A 36 4.05 3.19 -20.48
CA ASN A 36 4.86 2.61 -19.40
C ASN A 36 4.11 2.61 -18.06
N GLY A 37 4.23 1.50 -17.32
CA GLY A 37 3.60 1.32 -16.00
C GLY A 37 2.96 -0.05 -15.82
N GLY A 38 2.65 -0.44 -14.59
CA GLY A 38 1.99 -1.70 -14.30
C GLY A 38 1.08 -1.65 -13.07
N PRO A 39 0.17 -2.62 -12.93
CA PRO A 39 -0.61 -2.79 -11.71
C PRO A 39 0.26 -3.33 -10.56
N GLY A 40 -0.15 -3.11 -9.32
CA GLY A 40 0.62 -3.60 -8.17
C GLY A 40 0.31 -2.95 -6.83
N LEU A 41 -0.53 -1.91 -6.79
CA LEU A 41 -0.93 -1.21 -5.55
C LEU A 41 -1.44 -2.19 -4.48
N GLU A 42 -2.38 -3.05 -4.87
CA GLU A 42 -3.09 -3.99 -4.00
C GLU A 42 -2.16 -5.05 -3.39
N ASN A 43 -1.32 -5.67 -4.21
CA ASN A 43 -0.53 -6.83 -3.78
C ASN A 43 0.79 -6.46 -3.08
N ARG A 44 1.12 -5.17 -2.93
CA ARG A 44 2.40 -4.75 -2.31
C ARG A 44 2.61 -5.38 -0.94
N LEU A 45 1.59 -5.37 -0.08
CA LEU A 45 1.70 -5.88 1.28
C LEU A 45 1.97 -7.40 1.27
N GLN A 46 1.17 -8.14 0.50
CA GLN A 46 1.25 -9.61 0.37
C GLN A 46 2.62 -10.05 -0.17
N MET A 47 3.09 -9.42 -1.26
CA MET A 47 4.37 -9.78 -1.90
C MET A 47 5.57 -9.50 -1.00
N ILE A 48 5.57 -8.39 -0.27
CA ILE A 48 6.66 -8.07 0.66
C ILE A 48 6.62 -8.96 1.91
N HIS A 49 5.44 -9.35 2.37
CA HIS A 49 5.32 -10.30 3.46
C HIS A 49 5.84 -11.68 3.07
N GLU A 50 5.36 -12.25 1.96
CA GLU A 50 5.76 -13.59 1.48
C GLU A 50 7.27 -13.67 1.20
N PHE A 51 7.77 -12.82 0.30
CA PHE A 51 9.16 -12.92 -0.18
C PHE A 51 10.18 -12.16 0.67
N GLY A 52 9.71 -11.35 1.62
CA GLY A 52 10.54 -10.60 2.55
C GLY A 52 10.53 -11.20 3.95
N VAL A 53 9.38 -11.14 4.62
CA VAL A 53 9.22 -11.53 6.02
C VAL A 53 9.26 -13.04 6.19
N ARG A 54 8.37 -13.78 5.52
CA ARG A 54 8.28 -15.24 5.64
C ARG A 54 9.53 -15.95 5.13
N ALA A 55 10.13 -15.42 4.08
CA ALA A 55 11.43 -15.89 3.56
C ALA A 55 12.63 -15.56 4.49
N GLY A 56 12.42 -14.94 5.66
CA GLY A 56 13.47 -14.62 6.62
C GLY A 56 14.47 -13.56 6.16
N ARG A 57 14.14 -12.77 5.14
CA ARG A 57 15.04 -11.76 4.55
C ARG A 57 14.97 -10.42 5.28
N ILE A 58 13.82 -10.09 5.85
CA ILE A 58 13.56 -8.92 6.69
C ILE A 58 12.62 -9.30 7.84
N SER A 59 12.64 -8.57 8.95
CA SER A 59 11.65 -8.74 10.02
C SER A 59 10.30 -8.08 9.65
N LEU A 60 9.23 -8.44 10.35
CA LEU A 60 7.93 -7.77 10.22
C LEU A 60 8.04 -6.27 10.54
N ASN A 61 8.78 -5.90 11.60
CA ASN A 61 9.03 -4.49 11.92
C ASN A 61 9.75 -3.75 10.79
N ARG A 62 10.70 -4.41 10.12
CA ARG A 62 11.39 -3.82 8.97
C ARG A 62 10.44 -3.64 7.77
N MET A 63 9.49 -4.55 7.56
CA MET A 63 8.43 -4.36 6.57
C MET A 63 7.55 -3.13 6.90
N VAL A 64 7.11 -2.98 8.16
CA VAL A 64 6.36 -1.78 8.61
C VAL A 64 7.17 -0.51 8.37
N GLU A 65 8.46 -0.54 8.67
CA GLU A 65 9.36 0.58 8.48
C GLU A 65 9.44 1.02 7.00
N LEU A 66 9.69 0.06 6.09
CA LEU A 66 9.83 0.28 4.65
C LEU A 66 8.54 0.76 3.97
N LEU A 67 7.39 0.30 4.45
CA LEU A 67 6.10 0.53 3.80
C LEU A 67 5.31 1.71 4.39
N CYS A 68 5.55 2.04 5.67
CA CYS A 68 4.74 2.99 6.43
C CYS A 68 5.59 4.06 7.14
N THR A 69 6.48 3.65 8.03
CA THR A 69 7.19 4.59 8.93
C THR A 69 8.16 5.51 8.18
N ASN A 70 9.01 4.97 7.32
CA ASN A 70 9.99 5.76 6.57
C ASN A 70 9.33 6.71 5.56
N PRO A 71 8.32 6.28 4.77
CA PRO A 71 7.54 7.23 3.97
C PRO A 71 6.93 8.36 4.80
N ALA A 72 6.34 8.06 5.96
CA ALA A 72 5.75 9.10 6.81
C ALA A 72 6.80 10.09 7.32
N LYS A 73 7.99 9.63 7.72
CA LYS A 73 9.10 10.51 8.13
C LYS A 73 9.58 11.38 6.97
N LEU A 74 9.85 10.79 5.81
CA LEU A 74 10.36 11.49 4.62
C LEU A 74 9.40 12.55 4.10
N PHE A 75 8.09 12.31 4.22
CA PHE A 75 7.05 13.24 3.79
C PHE A 75 6.54 14.16 4.91
N GLY A 76 7.20 14.22 6.08
CA GLY A 76 6.81 15.14 7.15
C GLY A 76 5.41 14.86 7.74
N LEU A 77 5.05 13.58 7.81
CA LEU A 77 3.76 13.08 8.32
C LEU A 77 3.91 12.30 9.63
N TYR A 78 5.13 11.93 10.02
CA TYR A 78 5.40 11.28 11.30
C TYR A 78 5.33 12.30 12.46
N PRO A 79 4.78 11.93 13.64
CA PRO A 79 4.19 10.65 14.00
C PRO A 79 2.69 10.52 13.65
N ARG A 80 2.05 11.54 13.08
CA ARG A 80 0.61 11.49 12.73
C ARG A 80 0.26 10.26 11.86
N LYS A 81 1.17 9.82 10.99
CA LYS A 81 1.07 8.58 10.21
C LYS A 81 2.29 7.68 10.39
N GLY A 82 2.14 6.40 10.05
CA GLY A 82 3.25 5.44 9.95
C GLY A 82 3.69 4.85 11.30
N THR A 83 2.88 5.01 12.35
CA THR A 83 3.09 4.39 13.66
C THR A 83 1.75 4.16 14.37
N ILE A 84 1.72 3.22 15.31
CA ILE A 84 0.61 3.03 16.25
C ILE A 84 1.03 3.65 17.57
N ALA A 85 0.56 4.87 17.83
CA ALA A 85 0.81 5.61 19.05
C ALA A 85 -0.35 6.55 19.35
N VAL A 86 -0.56 6.87 20.63
CA VAL A 86 -1.55 7.86 21.06
C VAL A 86 -1.32 9.18 20.31
N GLY A 87 -2.39 9.72 19.72
CA GLY A 87 -2.35 10.95 18.92
C GLY A 87 -2.06 10.76 17.43
N SER A 88 -1.76 9.55 16.97
CA SER A 88 -1.64 9.23 15.54
C SER A 88 -3.01 9.04 14.89
N ASP A 89 -3.13 9.28 13.59
CA ASP A 89 -4.34 8.94 12.84
C ASP A 89 -4.61 7.43 12.96
N ALA A 90 -5.88 7.05 13.17
CA ALA A 90 -6.31 5.66 13.21
C ALA A 90 -6.40 5.03 11.80
N ASP A 91 -5.30 5.10 11.06
CA ASP A 91 -5.07 4.46 9.76
C ASP A 91 -4.39 3.11 10.00
N ILE A 92 -5.18 2.07 10.23
CA ILE A 92 -4.74 0.79 10.82
C ILE A 92 -5.12 -0.36 9.89
N VAL A 93 -4.22 -1.34 9.76
CA VAL A 93 -4.51 -2.61 9.09
C VAL A 93 -4.42 -3.72 10.14
N VAL A 94 -5.49 -4.49 10.31
CA VAL A 94 -5.42 -5.80 10.97
C VAL A 94 -5.00 -6.80 9.90
N PHE A 95 -3.88 -7.46 10.14
CA PHE A 95 -3.22 -8.31 9.17
C PHE A 95 -3.18 -9.74 9.70
N ASP A 96 -3.78 -10.68 8.98
CA ASP A 96 -3.64 -12.10 9.25
C ASP A 96 -2.36 -12.60 8.56
N PRO A 97 -1.32 -13.00 9.31
CA PRO A 97 -0.05 -13.43 8.75
C PRO A 97 -0.07 -14.85 8.18
N GLU A 98 -1.14 -15.63 8.39
CA GLU A 98 -1.27 -17.03 8.00
C GLU A 98 -2.37 -17.28 6.94
N LYS A 99 -3.24 -16.29 6.67
CA LYS A 99 -4.19 -16.35 5.55
C LYS A 99 -3.45 -16.59 4.24
N THR A 100 -3.76 -17.71 3.58
CA THR A 100 -3.13 -18.10 2.33
C THR A 100 -4.09 -17.91 1.17
N LEU A 101 -3.60 -17.32 0.08
CA LEU A 101 -4.37 -17.08 -1.15
C LEU A 101 -3.47 -17.15 -2.38
N THR A 102 -4.10 -17.22 -3.56
CA THR A 102 -3.42 -17.11 -4.85
C THR A 102 -3.82 -15.79 -5.49
N ILE A 103 -2.84 -14.97 -5.85
CA ILE A 103 -3.08 -13.71 -6.54
C ILE A 103 -3.55 -14.01 -7.96
N THR A 104 -4.68 -13.43 -8.36
CA THR A 104 -5.23 -13.55 -9.70
C THR A 104 -5.83 -12.22 -10.14
N ALA A 105 -5.83 -11.96 -11.45
CA ALA A 105 -6.51 -10.81 -12.04
C ALA A 105 -8.04 -10.91 -11.88
N ALA A 106 -8.58 -12.12 -11.77
CA ALA A 106 -10.02 -12.34 -11.60
C ALA A 106 -10.54 -11.93 -10.21
N GLY A 107 -9.70 -12.05 -9.18
CA GLY A 107 -10.05 -11.71 -7.79
C GLY A 107 -9.51 -10.37 -7.29
N GLN A 108 -8.92 -9.55 -8.16
CA GLN A 108 -8.35 -8.26 -7.75
C GLN A 108 -9.41 -7.15 -7.72
N HIS A 109 -9.15 -6.12 -6.93
CA HIS A 109 -9.97 -4.92 -6.84
C HIS A 109 -9.59 -3.84 -7.87
N SER A 110 -8.41 -3.98 -8.48
CA SER A 110 -7.93 -3.11 -9.56
C SER A 110 -8.77 -3.25 -10.84
N LYS A 111 -9.00 -2.13 -11.54
CA LYS A 111 -9.75 -2.09 -12.82
C LYS A 111 -8.97 -2.61 -14.04
N THR A 112 -7.70 -2.99 -13.88
CA THR A 112 -6.92 -3.57 -14.98
C THR A 112 -7.34 -5.02 -15.24
N ASP A 113 -7.06 -5.55 -16.42
CA ASP A 113 -7.48 -6.88 -16.89
C ASP A 113 -6.38 -7.94 -16.82
N TYR A 114 -5.28 -7.63 -16.12
CA TYR A 114 -4.20 -8.57 -15.82
C TYR A 114 -3.59 -8.24 -14.46
N ASN A 115 -2.81 -9.16 -13.90
CA ASN A 115 -2.03 -8.94 -12.70
C ASN A 115 -0.56 -9.29 -12.97
N LEU A 116 0.39 -8.53 -12.41
CA LEU A 116 1.83 -8.82 -12.58
C LEU A 116 2.27 -10.08 -11.81
N TYR A 117 1.49 -10.49 -10.82
CA TYR A 117 1.78 -11.59 -9.91
C TYR A 117 0.80 -12.76 -10.09
N GLU A 118 0.18 -12.87 -11.27
CA GLU A 118 -0.80 -13.92 -11.60
C GLU A 118 -0.31 -15.32 -11.19
N GLY A 119 -1.16 -16.07 -10.49
CA GLY A 119 -0.87 -17.43 -10.04
C GLY A 119 0.09 -17.54 -8.86
N THR A 120 0.57 -16.41 -8.31
CA THR A 120 1.49 -16.44 -7.16
C THR A 120 0.74 -16.76 -5.88
N ARG A 121 1.11 -17.85 -5.21
CA ARG A 121 0.63 -18.18 -3.87
C ARG A 121 1.38 -17.33 -2.84
N VAL A 122 0.63 -16.69 -1.95
CA VAL A 122 1.15 -15.85 -0.86
C VAL A 122 0.46 -16.20 0.44
N THR A 123 1.18 -16.04 1.55
CA THR A 123 0.64 -16.17 2.90
C THR A 123 0.82 -14.84 3.63
N GLY A 124 -0.28 -14.31 4.18
CA GLY A 124 -0.37 -13.00 4.81
C GLY A 124 -1.27 -12.03 4.03
N SER A 125 -2.36 -11.55 4.64
CA SER A 125 -3.29 -10.63 3.97
C SER A 125 -3.96 -9.68 4.96
N PRO A 126 -4.37 -8.46 4.54
CA PRO A 126 -5.30 -7.64 5.31
C PRO A 126 -6.60 -8.40 5.59
N GLU A 127 -7.10 -8.26 6.81
CA GLU A 127 -8.43 -8.74 7.25
C GLU A 127 -9.37 -7.56 7.55
N LEU A 128 -8.83 -6.46 8.08
CA LEU A 128 -9.58 -5.23 8.35
C LEU A 128 -8.70 -4.04 8.01
N VAL A 129 -9.24 -3.05 7.30
CA VAL A 129 -8.54 -1.79 6.98
C VAL A 129 -9.36 -0.62 7.51
N LEU A 130 -8.75 0.19 8.37
CA LEU A 130 -9.35 1.40 8.92
C LEU A 130 -8.67 2.65 8.37
N LEU A 131 -9.46 3.70 8.12
CA LEU A 131 -8.99 5.04 7.81
C LEU A 131 -9.60 6.01 8.81
N ARG A 132 -8.77 6.62 9.66
CA ARG A 132 -9.18 7.46 10.78
C ARG A 132 -10.30 6.81 11.63
N GLY A 133 -10.18 5.51 11.88
CA GLY A 133 -11.12 4.73 12.68
C GLY A 133 -12.40 4.29 11.97
N HIS A 134 -12.60 4.67 10.70
CA HIS A 134 -13.69 4.15 9.88
C HIS A 134 -13.25 2.88 9.17
N VAL A 135 -14.05 1.81 9.26
CA VAL A 135 -13.81 0.57 8.51
C VAL A 135 -14.00 0.84 7.03
N LEU A 136 -12.96 0.58 6.24
CA LEU A 136 -12.97 0.65 4.78
C LEU A 136 -13.14 -0.72 4.14
N VAL A 137 -12.39 -1.70 4.64
CA VAL A 137 -12.39 -3.08 4.13
C VAL A 137 -12.58 -4.01 5.29
N GLU A 138 -13.47 -4.99 5.15
CA GLU A 138 -13.69 -6.09 6.08
C GLU A 138 -13.66 -7.41 5.29
N GLY A 139 -12.75 -8.30 5.67
CA GLY A 139 -12.45 -9.50 4.90
C GLY A 139 -11.83 -9.16 3.54
N ASP A 140 -12.59 -9.38 2.48
CA ASP A 140 -12.21 -9.08 1.09
C ASP A 140 -13.18 -8.08 0.43
N GLU A 141 -14.01 -7.41 1.23
CA GLU A 141 -15.06 -6.52 0.73
C GLU A 141 -14.77 -5.07 1.09
N LEU A 142 -14.89 -4.18 0.10
CA LEU A 142 -14.90 -2.73 0.32
C LEU A 142 -16.27 -2.31 0.85
N VAL A 143 -16.35 -1.92 2.12
CA VAL A 143 -17.60 -1.56 2.81
C VAL A 143 -17.78 -0.05 2.98
N ALA A 144 -16.85 0.76 2.46
CA ALA A 144 -16.90 2.22 2.53
C ALA A 144 -17.21 2.87 1.19
N GLU A 145 -17.82 4.05 1.28
CA GLU A 145 -18.14 4.89 0.13
C GLU A 145 -16.99 5.86 -0.25
N PRO A 146 -16.86 6.21 -1.54
CA PRO A 146 -15.93 7.24 -1.99
C PRO A 146 -16.14 8.59 -1.28
N GLY A 147 -15.05 9.35 -1.10
CA GLY A 147 -15.09 10.73 -0.59
C GLY A 147 -14.64 10.92 0.85
N ILE A 148 -14.43 9.83 1.61
CA ILE A 148 -13.88 9.93 2.96
C ILE A 148 -12.40 10.36 2.97
N GLY A 149 -11.64 10.13 1.89
CA GLY A 149 -10.24 10.55 1.76
C GLY A 149 -10.05 12.08 1.93
N ARG A 150 -8.92 12.49 2.50
CA ARG A 150 -8.58 13.92 2.68
C ARG A 150 -7.13 14.17 2.27
N PHE A 151 -6.89 15.33 1.68
CA PHE A 151 -5.53 15.82 1.48
C PHE A 151 -4.87 16.10 2.83
N VAL A 152 -3.64 15.61 3.02
CA VAL A 152 -2.87 15.87 4.23
C VAL A 152 -1.69 16.76 3.87
N ALA A 153 -1.73 18.00 4.33
CA ALA A 153 -0.60 18.91 4.19
C ALA A 153 0.60 18.38 5.01
N ARG A 154 1.78 18.36 4.40
CA ARG A 154 3.02 17.90 5.02
C ARG A 154 3.60 18.97 5.93
N ALA A 155 4.28 18.56 7.01
CA ALA A 155 5.08 19.49 7.80
C ALA A 155 6.27 20.01 6.97
N LYS A 156 6.71 21.24 7.28
CA LYS A 156 7.97 21.77 6.75
C LYS A 156 9.15 21.08 7.46
N PHE A 157 10.33 21.18 6.85
CA PHE A 157 11.55 20.71 7.48
C PHE A 157 11.72 21.28 8.90
N GLY A 158 12.06 20.42 9.86
CA GLY A 158 12.24 20.78 11.27
C GLY A 158 10.94 21.04 12.05
N GLN A 159 9.77 20.74 11.48
CA GLN A 159 8.47 20.90 12.15
C GLN A 159 7.74 19.56 12.23
N GLU A 160 6.94 19.39 13.28
CA GLU A 160 5.98 18.29 13.36
C GLU A 160 4.64 18.71 12.76
N LEU A 161 3.95 17.73 12.15
CA LEU A 161 2.61 17.96 11.63
C LEU A 161 1.65 18.11 12.81
N LYS A 162 1.07 19.31 12.96
CA LYS A 162 0.09 19.56 14.01
C LYS A 162 -1.15 18.67 13.81
N PRO A 163 -1.76 18.15 14.89
CA PRO A 163 -3.04 17.47 14.79
C PRO A 163 -4.08 18.36 14.10
N GLU A 164 -4.97 17.77 13.32
CA GLU A 164 -6.16 18.49 12.86
C GLU A 164 -6.93 18.97 14.10
N ARG A 165 -7.22 20.27 14.18
CA ARG A 165 -8.19 20.76 15.17
C ARG A 165 -9.49 20.03 14.87
N ALA A 166 -10.07 19.37 15.87
CA ALA A 166 -11.43 18.87 15.76
C ALA A 166 -12.31 20.04 15.33
N THR A 167 -12.79 20.03 14.09
CA THR A 167 -13.88 20.91 13.71
C THR A 167 -15.04 20.47 14.57
N ALA A 168 -15.46 21.33 15.50
CA ALA A 168 -16.72 21.15 16.19
C ALA A 168 -17.77 20.86 15.12
N ALA A 169 -18.45 19.71 15.23
CA ALA A 169 -19.59 19.43 14.38
C ALA A 169 -20.56 20.61 14.54
N VAL A 170 -20.82 21.30 13.43
CA VAL A 170 -21.88 22.31 13.33
C VAL A 170 -23.15 21.61 12.92
#